data_AF-A0A800ES77-F1
#
_entry.id   AF-A0A800ES77-F1
#
_cell.length_a   1.000
_cell.length_b   1.000
_cell.length_c   1.000
_cell.angle_alpha   90.00
_cell.angle_beta   90.00
_cell.angle_gamma   90.00
#
_symmetry.space_group_name_H-M   'P 1'
#
loop_
_entity.id
_entity.type
_entity.pdbx_description
1 polymer ?
#
loop_
_entity_poly.entity_id
_entity_poly.type
_entity_poly.pdbx_seq_one_letter_code
_entity_poly.pdbx_strand_id
1 'polypeptide(L)'
;MSATPWRCGRFTLERLEMDEVFGLIEPYVYRDRSTLSMTEGLLTVRELPENLDRIAEVLEEYDRPRAAVRLHFQLIQANGFEDPDESIQAVEVELRKLLSV
;
A
#
# COMPACT_ATOMS: atom_id res chain seq x y z
N MET A 1 22.40 35.21 17.35
CA MET A 1 21.84 34.09 16.57
C MET A 1 20.45 34.52 16.12
N SER A 2 20.27 34.81 14.83
CA SER A 2 18.94 35.17 14.29
C SER A 2 18.14 33.88 14.16
N ALA A 3 16.98 33.78 14.83
CA ALA A 3 16.09 32.66 14.64
C ALA A 3 15.51 32.73 13.21
N THR A 4 15.71 31.69 12.41
CA THR A 4 15.10 31.57 11.09
C THR A 4 13.58 31.70 11.24
N PRO A 5 12.91 32.59 10.49
CA PRO A 5 11.49 32.80 10.64
C PRO A 5 10.71 31.62 10.06
N TRP A 6 9.70 31.19 10.81
CA TRP A 6 8.70 30.21 10.37
C TRP A 6 7.96 30.73 9.14
N ARG A 7 7.68 29.85 8.18
CA ARG A 7 6.96 30.15 6.94
C ARG A 7 5.76 29.23 6.78
N CYS A 8 4.84 29.64 5.92
CA CYS A 8 3.70 28.82 5.53
C CYS A 8 3.95 28.26 4.13
N GLY A 9 4.04 26.93 4.02
CA GLY A 9 4.07 26.20 2.76
C GLY A 9 2.66 25.75 2.37
N ARG A 10 2.38 25.77 1.06
CA ARG A 10 1.12 25.27 0.50
C ARG A 10 1.44 24.30 -0.63
N PHE A 11 0.87 23.11 -0.57
CA PHE A 11 1.12 22.02 -1.50
C PHE A 11 -0.22 21.49 -2.01
N THR A 12 -0.38 21.44 -3.32
CA THR A 12 -1.56 20.82 -3.95
C THR A 12 -1.26 19.37 -4.23
N LEU A 13 -2.12 18.49 -3.74
CA LEU A 13 -2.00 17.04 -3.85
C LEU A 13 -3.15 16.50 -4.69
N GLU A 14 -2.85 15.53 -5.55
CA GLU A 14 -3.82 14.94 -6.47
C GLU A 14 -4.31 13.57 -6.00
N ARG A 15 -3.52 12.86 -5.19
CA ARG A 15 -3.71 11.42 -4.93
C ARG A 15 -3.57 11.04 -3.47
N LEU A 16 -2.76 11.76 -2.71
CA LEU A 16 -2.53 11.46 -1.29
C LEU A 16 -3.70 11.97 -0.42
N GLU A 17 -4.17 11.08 0.45
CA GLU A 17 -5.17 11.39 1.48
C GLU A 17 -4.51 11.90 2.78
N MET A 18 -5.30 12.53 3.66
CA MET A 18 -4.78 13.25 4.84
C MET A 18 -3.91 12.36 5.75
N ASP A 19 -4.36 11.13 6.00
CA ASP A 19 -3.67 10.19 6.88
C ASP A 19 -2.32 9.74 6.29
N GLU A 20 -2.26 9.58 4.96
CA GLU A 20 -1.04 9.22 4.25
C GLU A 20 -0.04 10.36 4.28
N VAL A 21 -0.51 11.58 3.98
CA VAL A 21 0.30 12.80 4.07
C VAL A 21 0.89 12.92 5.47
N PHE A 22 0.06 12.80 6.50
CA PHE A 22 0.51 12.92 7.89
C PHE A 22 1.62 11.91 8.20
N GLY A 23 1.46 10.64 7.83
CA GLY A 23 2.49 9.63 8.04
C GLY A 23 3.80 9.91 7.29
N LEU A 24 3.73 10.51 6.10
CA LEU A 24 4.90 10.85 5.28
C LEU A 24 5.67 12.06 5.82
N ILE A 25 4.95 13.08 6.30
CA ILE A 25 5.57 14.37 6.64
C ILE A 25 5.80 14.58 8.14
N GLU A 26 5.23 13.74 9.00
CA GLU A 26 5.42 13.80 10.46
C GLU A 26 6.88 13.95 10.91
N PRO A 27 7.87 13.25 10.32
CA PRO A 27 9.28 13.41 10.71
C PRO A 27 9.85 14.82 10.51
N TYR A 28 9.22 15.65 9.68
CA TYR A 28 9.67 17.00 9.32
C TYR A 28 8.81 18.09 9.95
N VAL A 29 7.84 17.73 10.80
CA VAL A 29 6.90 18.66 11.41
C VAL A 29 7.20 18.78 12.92
N TYR A 30 7.69 19.95 13.35
CA TYR A 30 7.86 20.25 14.77
C TYR A 30 6.51 20.46 15.46
N ARG A 31 6.08 19.47 16.26
CA ARG A 31 4.73 19.40 16.86
C ARG A 31 4.35 20.57 17.79
N ASP A 32 5.31 21.20 18.46
CA ASP A 32 4.99 22.23 19.48
C ASP A 32 4.50 23.56 18.90
N ARG A 33 4.76 23.84 17.61
CA ARG A 33 4.46 25.15 16.98
C ARG A 33 4.00 25.09 15.52
N SER A 34 3.96 23.89 14.93
CA SER A 34 3.45 23.71 13.58
C SER A 34 1.93 23.80 13.56
N THR A 35 1.41 24.29 12.44
CA THR A 35 -0.02 24.21 12.12
C THR A 35 -0.10 23.44 10.81
N LEU A 36 -0.83 22.33 10.83
CA LEU A 36 -1.05 21.45 9.69
C LEU A 36 -2.55 21.37 9.44
N SER A 37 -2.97 21.68 8.22
CA SER A 37 -4.36 21.57 7.79
C SER A 37 -4.42 21.12 6.35
N MET A 38 -5.40 20.28 6.02
CA MET A 38 -5.64 19.84 4.65
C MET A 38 -7.11 20.01 4.31
N THR A 39 -7.40 20.55 3.12
CA THR A 39 -8.77 20.71 2.62
C THR A 39 -8.75 20.57 1.11
N GLU A 40 -9.59 19.68 0.55
CA GLU A 40 -9.71 19.48 -0.90
C GLU A 40 -8.36 19.25 -1.61
N GLY A 41 -7.47 18.44 -1.03
CA GLY A 41 -6.13 18.18 -1.57
C GLY A 41 -5.13 19.32 -1.40
N LEU A 42 -5.51 20.46 -0.83
CA LEU A 42 -4.59 21.53 -0.47
C LEU A 42 -4.05 21.33 0.94
N LEU A 43 -2.78 20.93 1.05
CA LEU A 43 -2.04 20.87 2.30
C LEU A 43 -1.45 22.25 2.62
N THR A 44 -1.66 22.72 3.84
CA THR A 44 -1.00 23.92 4.39
C THR A 44 -0.22 23.54 5.63
N VAL A 45 1.08 23.88 5.66
CA VAL A 45 1.99 23.58 6.77
C VAL A 45 2.77 24.83 7.16
N ARG A 46 2.78 25.14 8.45
CA ARG A 46 3.67 26.16 9.01
C ARG A 46 4.93 25.54 9.57
N GLU A 47 6.07 25.78 8.93
CA GLU A 47 7.36 25.23 9.33
C GLU A 47 8.58 26.12 8.99
N LEU A 48 9.77 25.72 9.46
CA LEU A 48 11.06 26.23 9.03
C LEU A 48 11.26 26.00 7.52
N PRO A 49 11.94 26.92 6.80
CA PRO A 49 12.18 26.80 5.37
C PRO A 49 12.79 25.45 4.98
N GLU A 50 13.79 24.98 5.74
CA GLU A 50 14.47 23.71 5.46
C GLU A 50 13.51 22.51 5.53
N ASN A 51 12.57 22.53 6.48
CA ASN A 51 11.56 21.48 6.62
C ASN A 51 10.52 21.54 5.51
N LEU A 52 10.15 22.75 5.06
CA LEU A 52 9.26 22.91 3.91
C LEU A 52 9.87 22.35 2.62
N ASP A 53 11.19 22.51 2.42
CA ASP A 53 11.90 21.93 1.28
C ASP A 53 11.86 20.39 1.35
N ARG A 54 12.10 19.80 2.53
CA ARG A 54 11.99 18.35 2.73
C ARG A 54 10.58 17.81 2.51
N ILE A 55 9.58 18.54 3.00
CA ILE A 55 8.17 18.20 2.77
C ILE A 55 7.86 18.23 1.27
N ALA A 56 8.35 19.22 0.54
CA ALA A 56 8.17 19.30 -0.91
C ALA A 56 8.76 18.08 -1.63
N GLU A 57 10.01 17.72 -1.31
CA GLU A 57 10.70 16.55 -1.88
C GLU A 57 9.90 15.25 -1.65
N VAL A 58 9.43 15.03 -0.43
CA VAL A 58 8.64 13.84 -0.08
C VAL A 58 7.29 13.85 -0.81
N LEU A 59 6.56 14.95 -0.81
CA LEU A 59 5.26 15.00 -1.48
C LEU A 59 5.39 14.75 -2.99
N GLU A 60 6.44 15.27 -3.63
CA GLU A 60 6.73 15.01 -5.05
C GLU A 60 7.03 13.52 -5.32
N GLU A 61 7.74 12.83 -4.43
CA GLU A 61 8.05 11.41 -4.58
C GLU A 61 6.81 10.52 -4.44
N TYR A 62 5.90 10.86 -3.52
CA TYR A 62 4.80 9.99 -3.11
C TYR A 62 3.43 10.34 -3.71
N ASP A 63 3.17 11.58 -4.13
CA ASP A 63 1.91 11.99 -4.78
C ASP A 63 1.81 11.56 -6.26
N ARG A 64 2.29 10.34 -6.55
CA ARG A 64 2.35 9.75 -7.89
C ARG A 64 1.28 8.67 -8.07
N PRO A 65 0.93 8.30 -9.32
CA PRO A 65 -0.04 7.22 -9.57
C PRO A 65 0.39 5.91 -8.89
N ARG A 66 -0.51 5.33 -8.09
CA ARG A 66 -0.26 4.01 -7.47
C ARG A 66 -0.15 2.94 -8.55
N ALA A 67 0.86 2.08 -8.43
CA ALA A 67 0.99 0.92 -9.30
C ALA A 67 -0.19 -0.04 -9.07
N ALA A 68 -0.94 -0.35 -10.12
CA ALA A 68 -1.99 -1.36 -10.08
C ALA A 68 -1.39 -2.73 -10.40
N VAL A 69 -1.59 -3.71 -9.50
CA VAL A 69 -1.23 -5.11 -9.76
C VAL A 69 -2.49 -5.89 -10.13
N ARG A 70 -2.40 -6.73 -11.17
CA ARG A 70 -3.46 -7.67 -11.53
C ARG A 70 -3.15 -9.02 -10.88
N LEU A 71 -3.98 -9.41 -9.92
CA LEU A 71 -3.86 -10.71 -9.26
C LEU A 71 -4.66 -11.76 -10.03
N HIS A 72 -4.02 -12.89 -10.34
CA HIS A 72 -4.65 -14.05 -10.95
C HIS A 72 -4.73 -15.17 -9.92
N PHE A 73 -5.96 -15.58 -9.58
CA PHE A 73 -6.21 -16.68 -8.65
C PHE A 73 -6.78 -17.86 -9.42
N GLN A 74 -6.23 -19.05 -9.21
CA GLN A 74 -6.79 -20.31 -9.70
C GLN A 74 -7.06 -21.20 -8.48
N LEU A 75 -8.33 -21.49 -8.23
CA LEU A 75 -8.73 -22.44 -7.19
C LEU A 75 -9.02 -23.78 -7.87
N ILE A 76 -8.21 -24.79 -7.54
CA ILE A 76 -8.43 -26.16 -7.99
C ILE A 76 -8.93 -26.95 -6.79
N GLN A 77 -10.18 -27.39 -6.84
CA GLN A 77 -10.75 -28.31 -5.88
C GLN A 77 -10.73 -29.71 -6.50
N ALA A 78 -9.83 -30.55 -6.02
CA ALA A 78 -9.90 -31.98 -6.27
C ALA A 78 -10.67 -32.61 -5.12
N ASN A 79 -11.98 -32.85 -5.31
CA ASN A 79 -12.62 -33.89 -4.53
C ASN A 79 -11.95 -35.19 -4.98
N GLY A 80 -11.42 -35.95 -4.03
CA GLY A 80 -10.89 -37.29 -4.32
C GLY A 80 -11.94 -38.17 -4.97
N PHE A 81 -11.51 -39.36 -5.43
CA PHE A 81 -12.25 -40.40 -6.17
C PHE A 81 -13.59 -40.86 -5.54
N GLU A 82 -14.56 -39.95 -5.37
CA GLU A 82 -15.89 -40.25 -4.84
C GLU A 82 -16.75 -40.98 -5.89
N ASP A 83 -16.50 -40.73 -7.18
CA ASP A 83 -17.04 -41.51 -8.28
C ASP A 83 -15.91 -42.23 -9.03
N PRO A 84 -15.90 -43.58 -9.08
CA PRO A 84 -14.94 -44.33 -9.86
C PRO A 84 -15.19 -44.11 -11.36
N ASP A 85 -14.14 -43.78 -12.09
CA ASP A 85 -14.19 -43.68 -13.55
C ASP A 85 -14.26 -45.10 -14.14
N GLU A 86 -15.43 -45.43 -14.74
CA GLU A 86 -15.72 -46.74 -15.32
C GLU A 86 -14.66 -47.17 -16.37
N SER A 87 -14.01 -46.23 -17.04
CA SER A 87 -13.00 -46.52 -18.07
C SER A 87 -11.68 -47.02 -17.50
N ILE A 88 -11.37 -46.72 -16.23
CA ILE A 88 -10.12 -47.11 -15.57
C ILE A 88 -10.34 -48.06 -14.38
N GLN A 89 -11.58 -48.44 -14.08
CA GLN A 89 -11.93 -49.27 -12.93
C GLN A 89 -11.12 -50.57 -12.85
N ALA A 90 -10.85 -51.24 -13.99
CA ALA A 90 -10.04 -52.45 -14.03
C ALA A 90 -8.59 -52.20 -13.57
N VAL A 91 -8.02 -51.05 -13.93
CA VAL A 91 -6.66 -50.65 -13.53
C VAL A 91 -6.62 -50.25 -12.06
N GLU A 92 -7.65 -49.55 -11.57
CA GLU A 92 -7.76 -49.18 -10.15
C GLU A 92 -7.83 -50.41 -9.23
N VAL A 93 -8.58 -51.45 -9.62
CA VAL A 93 -8.68 -52.70 -8.87
C VAL A 93 -7.33 -53.39 -8.74
N GLU A 94 -6.55 -53.46 -9.82
CA GLU A 94 -5.22 -54.08 -9.79
C GLU A 94 -4.20 -53.26 -9.00
N LEU A 95 -4.22 -51.93 -9.14
CA LEU A 95 -3.36 -51.04 -8.35
C LEU A 95 -3.66 -51.13 -6.85
N ARG A 96 -4.94 -51.24 -6.45
CA ARG A 96 -5.33 -51.37 -5.05
C ARG A 96 -4.83 -52.68 -4.44
N LYS A 97 -4.77 -53.77 -5.20
CA LYS A 97 -4.18 -55.06 -4.75
C LYS A 97 -2.66 -54.98 -4.56
N LEU A 98 -1.96 -54.22 -5.41
CA LEU A 98 -0.51 -54.05 -5.33
C LEU A 98 -0.07 -53.12 -4.19
N LEU A 99 -0.92 -52.14 -3.84
CA LEU A 99 -0.63 -51.09 -2.86
C LEU A 99 -1.20 -51.37 -1.46
N SER A 100 -2.00 -52.44 -1.31
CA SER A 100 -2.44 -52.92 0.00
C SER A 100 -1.37 -53.82 0.62
N VAL A 101 -0.42 -53.19 1.33
CA VAL A 101 0.44 -53.87 2.32
C VAL A 101 -0.33 -54.07 3.61
#